data_AF-A0AAI8QGA2-F1
#
_entry.id   AF-A0AAI8QGA2-F1
#
_cell.length_a   1.000
_cell.length_b   1.000
_cell.length_c   1.000
_cell.angle_alpha   90.00
_cell.angle_beta   90.00
_cell.angle_gamma   90.00
#
_symmetry.space_group_name_H-M   'P 1'
#
loop_
_entity.id
_entity.type
_entity.pdbx_description
1 polymer ?
#
loop_
_entity_poly.entity_id
_entity_poly.type
_entity_poly.pdbx_seq_one_letter_code
_entity_poly.pdbx_strand_id
1 'polypeptide(L)'
;MNDANDIKQVKAFLLRQGHTQEELDRLEQDDIVKLYEKDTRENTLNFLHYMSEDEFVVTSTLDEADIGELKLKVCENAKDTLALIDVIKGGFDDFSYADIADILTLSIKNVSAHKLQRILRIAYREFQEILLDRISKHLKELPIEEYKVMMNHYEKIRNDTHRLQNTIQELSDETKKQQILDMPHFKLRIVKNFMSKNIFNDTYKEYLNNTPEKLQLVAEVLSLTGMYSKNYLKNLPTEELEDMRDKLIEDKKQDERDQKIFTQYTQMLDESIYGQDEQEFSDVCVNIITSLNQKQILMISEYLNAKNPVYVNRFNTLLRDFKKSLKH
;
A
#
# COMPACT_ATOMS: atom_id res chain seq x y z
N MET A 1 -14.08 -5.85 53.91
CA MET A 1 -15.22 -6.44 53.18
C MET A 1 -15.91 -7.38 54.14
N ASN A 2 -17.20 -7.62 53.99
CA ASN A 2 -18.05 -8.20 55.04
C ASN A 2 -18.01 -9.74 54.89
N ASP A 3 -16.90 -10.36 55.31
CA ASP A 3 -16.51 -11.76 54.97
C ASP A 3 -17.63 -12.80 55.14
N ALA A 4 -18.47 -12.66 56.17
CA ALA A 4 -19.55 -13.62 56.42
C ALA A 4 -20.67 -13.62 55.36
N ASN A 5 -20.90 -12.50 54.68
CA ASN A 5 -21.99 -12.38 53.70
C ASN A 5 -21.58 -12.89 52.31
N ASP A 6 -20.29 -12.79 51.98
CA ASP A 6 -19.73 -13.21 50.68
C ASP A 6 -19.63 -14.75 50.61
N ILE A 7 -19.20 -15.42 51.69
CA ILE A 7 -19.14 -16.90 51.75
C ILE A 7 -20.53 -17.53 51.62
N LYS A 8 -21.56 -16.87 52.17
CA LYS A 8 -22.93 -17.37 52.11
C LYS A 8 -23.45 -17.44 50.67
N GLN A 9 -23.08 -16.47 49.84
CA GLN A 9 -23.41 -16.47 48.41
C GLN A 9 -22.62 -17.54 47.66
N VAL A 10 -21.34 -17.72 48.00
CA VAL A 10 -20.48 -18.78 47.45
C VAL A 10 -21.02 -20.18 47.76
N LYS A 11 -21.39 -20.45 49.02
CA LYS A 11 -22.03 -21.73 49.42
C LYS A 11 -23.36 -21.95 48.69
N ALA A 12 -24.18 -20.90 48.56
CA ALA A 12 -25.46 -20.99 47.84
C ALA A 12 -25.28 -21.30 46.35
N PHE A 13 -24.20 -20.84 45.72
CA PHE A 13 -23.85 -21.21 44.35
C PHE A 13 -23.41 -22.69 44.25
N LEU A 14 -22.53 -23.14 45.14
CA LEU A 14 -22.03 -24.53 45.16
C LEU A 14 -23.16 -25.54 45.40
N LEU A 15 -24.14 -25.23 46.25
CA LEU A 15 -25.34 -26.05 46.44
C LEU A 15 -26.16 -26.19 45.14
N ARG A 16 -26.25 -25.13 44.33
CA ARG A 16 -26.96 -25.16 43.05
C ARG A 16 -26.22 -25.96 41.99
N GLN A 17 -24.90 -26.12 42.13
CA GLN A 17 -24.05 -26.94 41.28
C GLN A 17 -24.02 -28.43 41.70
N GLY A 18 -24.74 -28.80 42.76
CA GLY A 18 -24.92 -30.19 43.17
C GLY A 18 -24.06 -30.65 44.35
N HIS A 19 -23.26 -29.76 44.95
CA HIS A 19 -22.55 -30.07 46.20
C HIS A 19 -23.54 -30.15 47.37
N THR A 20 -23.29 -31.05 48.32
CA THR A 20 -24.17 -31.21 49.49
C THR A 20 -23.83 -30.25 50.62
N GLN A 21 -24.83 -29.87 51.42
CA GLN A 21 -24.65 -29.00 52.58
C GLN A 21 -23.64 -29.59 53.58
N GLU A 22 -23.61 -30.92 53.74
CA GLU A 22 -22.69 -31.62 54.64
C GLU A 22 -21.23 -31.54 54.19
N GLU A 23 -20.97 -31.49 52.88
CA GLU A 23 -19.62 -31.32 52.32
C GLU A 23 -19.13 -29.89 52.51
N LEU A 24 -19.99 -28.90 52.27
CA LEU A 24 -19.64 -27.48 52.38
C LEU A 24 -19.47 -26.98 53.82
N ASP A 25 -20.05 -27.67 54.80
CA ASP A 25 -19.92 -27.32 56.22
C ASP A 25 -18.70 -27.99 56.89
N ARG A 26 -18.08 -28.98 56.22
CA ARG A 26 -16.81 -29.59 56.65
C ARG A 26 -15.57 -28.86 56.12
N LEU A 27 -15.74 -28.02 55.11
CA LEU A 27 -14.64 -27.29 54.47
C LEU A 27 -14.37 -25.97 55.17
N GLU A 28 -13.08 -25.65 55.30
CA GLU A 28 -12.65 -24.32 55.74
C GLU A 28 -12.97 -23.27 54.67
N GLN A 29 -13.05 -22.02 55.10
CA GLN A 29 -13.49 -20.91 54.25
C GLN A 29 -12.66 -20.76 52.96
N ASP A 30 -11.35 -20.92 53.04
CA ASP A 30 -10.45 -20.83 51.89
C ASP A 30 -10.67 -21.99 50.91
N ASP A 31 -11.02 -23.17 51.40
CA ASP A 31 -11.28 -24.35 50.55
C ASP A 31 -12.66 -24.29 49.89
N ILE A 32 -13.63 -23.63 50.52
CA ILE A 32 -14.92 -23.28 49.89
C ILE A 32 -14.72 -22.32 48.71
N VAL A 33 -13.83 -21.34 48.86
CA VAL A 33 -13.50 -20.38 47.78
C VAL A 33 -12.78 -21.10 46.64
N LYS A 34 -11.80 -21.96 46.92
CA LYS A 34 -11.12 -22.76 45.87
C LYS A 34 -12.08 -23.67 45.13
N LEU A 35 -13.02 -24.31 45.84
CA LEU A 35 -14.02 -25.18 45.22
C LEU A 35 -14.93 -24.37 44.28
N TYR A 36 -15.34 -23.18 44.71
CA TYR A 36 -16.10 -22.25 43.89
C TYR A 36 -15.34 -21.79 42.63
N GLU A 37 -14.08 -21.42 42.76
CA GLU A 37 -13.24 -21.03 41.63
C GLU A 37 -13.08 -22.17 40.62
N LYS A 38 -12.90 -23.39 41.12
CA LYS A 38 -12.79 -24.60 40.28
C LYS A 38 -14.09 -24.85 39.49
N ASP A 39 -15.23 -24.90 40.16
CA ASP A 39 -16.53 -25.13 39.53
C ASP A 39 -16.92 -24.03 38.54
N THR A 40 -16.58 -22.78 38.87
CA THR A 40 -16.87 -21.64 37.99
C THR A 40 -15.99 -21.69 36.74
N ARG A 41 -14.71 -22.07 36.87
CA ARG A 41 -13.80 -22.26 35.74
C ARG A 41 -14.26 -23.41 34.84
N GLU A 42 -14.62 -24.55 35.42
CA GLU A 42 -15.11 -25.71 34.67
C GLU A 42 -16.39 -25.40 33.91
N ASN A 43 -17.35 -24.72 34.55
CA ASN A 43 -18.59 -24.29 33.89
C ASN A 43 -18.35 -23.24 32.80
N THR A 44 -17.41 -22.31 33.00
CA THR A 44 -17.07 -21.31 31.98
C THR A 44 -16.43 -21.97 30.76
N LEU A 45 -15.53 -22.93 30.98
CA LEU A 45 -14.92 -23.71 29.90
C LEU A 45 -15.96 -24.55 29.15
N ASN A 46 -16.87 -25.21 29.87
CA ASN A 46 -17.95 -25.98 29.26
C ASN A 46 -18.90 -25.07 28.47
N PHE A 47 -19.25 -23.89 29.00
CA PHE A 47 -20.08 -22.91 28.29
C PHE A 47 -19.41 -22.40 27.01
N LEU A 48 -18.12 -22.07 27.07
CA LEU A 48 -17.34 -21.67 25.89
C LEU A 48 -17.32 -22.77 24.84
N HIS A 49 -17.13 -24.03 25.26
CA HIS A 49 -17.15 -25.19 24.37
C HIS A 49 -18.51 -25.40 23.71
N TYR A 50 -19.61 -25.23 24.44
CA TYR A 50 -20.98 -25.33 23.91
C TYR A 50 -21.37 -24.18 22.97
N MET A 51 -20.74 -23.00 23.09
CA MET A 51 -21.01 -21.84 22.23
C MET A 51 -20.18 -21.83 20.95
N SER A 52 -19.17 -22.68 20.83
CA SER A 52 -18.18 -22.66 19.75
C SER A 52 -18.28 -23.85 18.79
N GLU A 53 -19.49 -24.31 18.45
CA GLU A 53 -19.66 -25.38 17.44
C GLU A 53 -19.24 -24.97 16.01
N ASP A 54 -18.94 -23.69 15.75
CA ASP A 54 -18.24 -23.26 14.53
C ASP A 54 -17.26 -22.09 14.85
N GLU A 55 -15.99 -22.24 14.44
CA GLU A 55 -14.95 -21.19 14.34
C GLU A 55 -14.16 -20.71 15.59
N PHE A 56 -13.94 -21.53 16.61
CA PHE A 56 -12.76 -21.33 17.48
C PHE A 56 -12.05 -22.65 17.73
N VAL A 57 -10.99 -22.91 16.95
CA VAL A 57 -9.90 -23.75 17.45
C VAL A 57 -9.30 -22.96 18.61
N VAL A 58 -9.75 -23.27 19.81
CA VAL A 58 -9.04 -22.90 21.03
C VAL A 58 -7.69 -23.60 20.94
N THR A 59 -6.68 -22.94 20.39
CA THR A 59 -5.28 -23.19 20.69
C THR A 59 -5.03 -22.74 22.14
N SER A 60 -5.69 -23.38 23.10
CA SER A 60 -5.27 -23.40 24.50
C SER A 60 -4.77 -24.80 24.81
N THR A 61 -3.82 -25.25 24.02
CA THR A 61 -2.86 -26.28 24.41
C THR A 61 -1.61 -25.64 25.05
N LEU A 62 -1.70 -24.38 25.48
CA LEU A 62 -0.64 -23.72 26.23
C LEU A 62 -0.68 -24.24 27.66
N ASP A 63 0.27 -25.10 27.99
CA ASP A 63 0.51 -25.52 29.37
C ASP A 63 0.74 -24.27 30.23
N GLU A 64 0.15 -24.24 31.43
CA GLU A 64 0.40 -23.16 32.41
C GLU A 64 1.91 -22.99 32.70
N ALA A 65 2.72 -24.02 32.41
CA ALA A 65 4.18 -24.01 32.44
C ALA A 65 4.82 -23.04 31.41
N ASP A 66 4.35 -23.02 30.16
CA ASP A 66 4.93 -22.21 29.08
C ASP A 66 4.64 -20.72 29.29
N ILE A 67 3.42 -20.42 29.75
CA ILE A 67 3.04 -19.06 30.17
C ILE A 67 3.91 -18.61 31.36
N GLY A 68 4.16 -19.52 32.32
CA GLY A 68 5.02 -19.27 33.48
C GLY A 68 6.46 -18.93 33.10
N GLU A 69 7.03 -19.66 32.13
CA GLU A 69 8.40 -19.41 31.65
C GLU A 69 8.53 -18.07 30.94
N LEU A 70 7.60 -17.75 30.03
CA LEU A 70 7.61 -16.45 29.33
C LEU A 70 7.45 -15.30 30.32
N LYS A 71 6.53 -15.44 31.29
CA LYS A 71 6.31 -14.46 32.36
C LYS A 71 7.59 -14.18 33.16
N LEU A 72 8.35 -15.23 33.48
CA LEU A 72 9.59 -15.14 34.22
C LEU A 72 10.67 -14.41 33.41
N LYS A 73 10.88 -14.79 32.14
CA LYS A 73 11.81 -14.12 31.21
C LYS A 73 11.47 -12.63 31.02
N VAL A 74 10.18 -12.30 30.94
CA VAL A 74 9.69 -10.91 30.85
C VAL A 74 10.03 -10.12 32.12
N CYS A 75 9.84 -10.72 33.30
CA CYS A 75 10.18 -10.08 34.57
C CYS A 75 11.69 -9.81 34.71
N GLU A 76 12.52 -10.79 34.34
CA GLU A 76 13.98 -10.69 34.41
C GLU A 76 14.54 -9.60 33.50
N ASN A 77 13.94 -9.44 32.32
CA ASN A 77 14.40 -8.48 31.30
C ASN A 77 13.64 -7.16 31.32
N ALA A 78 12.75 -6.92 32.31
CA ALA A 78 11.89 -5.72 32.36
C ALA A 78 12.65 -4.38 32.37
N LYS A 79 13.93 -4.37 32.77
CA LYS A 79 14.79 -3.17 32.82
C LYS A 79 15.53 -2.91 31.51
N ASP A 80 15.81 -3.95 30.73
CA ASP A 80 16.50 -3.84 29.45
C ASP A 80 15.50 -3.92 28.30
N THR A 81 15.33 -2.81 27.58
CA THR A 81 14.33 -2.72 26.52
C THR A 81 14.69 -3.60 25.31
N LEU A 82 15.98 -3.79 25.00
CA LEU A 82 16.38 -4.60 23.84
C LEU A 82 16.19 -6.08 24.15
N ALA A 83 16.68 -6.53 25.32
CA ALA A 83 16.48 -7.91 25.75
C ALA A 83 14.98 -8.27 25.89
N LEU A 84 14.17 -7.33 26.38
CA LEU A 84 12.71 -7.52 26.45
C LEU A 84 12.08 -7.68 25.06
N ILE A 85 12.52 -6.92 24.05
CA ILE A 85 12.04 -7.08 22.67
C ILE A 85 12.35 -8.50 22.15
N ASP A 86 13.56 -9.01 22.39
CA ASP A 86 13.95 -10.35 21.96
C ASP A 86 13.13 -11.46 22.64
N VAL A 87 12.85 -11.32 23.94
CA VAL A 87 11.97 -12.23 24.69
C VAL A 87 10.54 -12.22 24.14
N ILE A 88 9.97 -11.04 23.90
CA ILE A 88 8.63 -10.89 23.33
C ILE A 88 8.58 -11.52 21.93
N LYS A 89 9.62 -11.32 21.10
CA LYS A 89 9.69 -11.93 19.76
C LYS A 89 9.64 -13.44 19.81
N GLY A 90 10.42 -14.07 20.69
CA GLY A 90 10.36 -15.52 20.89
C GLY A 90 8.99 -15.99 21.37
N GLY A 91 8.30 -15.18 22.17
CA GLY A 91 6.93 -15.48 22.59
C GLY A 91 5.91 -15.54 21.45
N PHE A 92 6.11 -14.83 20.34
CA PHE A 92 5.16 -14.87 19.21
C PHE A 92 5.17 -16.20 18.45
N ASP A 93 6.13 -17.09 18.71
CA ASP A 93 6.11 -18.43 18.15
C ASP A 93 4.97 -19.27 18.75
N ASP A 94 4.63 -19.04 20.02
CA ASP A 94 3.66 -19.86 20.77
C ASP A 94 2.40 -19.08 21.21
N PHE A 95 2.46 -17.74 21.24
CA PHE A 95 1.42 -16.89 21.81
C PHE A 95 0.92 -15.82 20.84
N SER A 96 -0.37 -15.47 20.94
CA SER A 96 -0.95 -14.39 20.15
C SER A 96 -0.51 -13.01 20.65
N TYR A 97 -0.72 -11.98 19.83
CA TYR A 97 -0.45 -10.60 20.22
C TYR A 97 -1.20 -10.17 21.48
N ALA A 98 -2.45 -10.63 21.64
CA ALA A 98 -3.25 -10.32 22.81
C ALA A 98 -2.68 -10.98 24.07
N ASP A 99 -2.31 -12.26 23.97
CA ASP A 99 -1.75 -13.02 25.10
C ASP A 99 -0.45 -12.39 25.62
N ILE A 100 0.45 -11.99 24.72
CA ILE A 100 1.70 -11.34 25.12
C ILE A 100 1.44 -9.94 25.71
N ALA A 101 0.44 -9.21 25.21
CA ALA A 101 0.06 -7.92 25.79
C ALA A 101 -0.43 -8.07 27.24
N ASP A 102 -1.22 -9.10 27.51
CA ASP A 102 -1.72 -9.42 28.84
C ASP A 102 -0.58 -9.87 29.77
N ILE A 103 0.31 -10.75 29.29
CA ILE A 103 1.50 -11.17 30.04
C ILE A 103 2.38 -9.97 30.41
N LEU A 104 2.64 -9.05 29.47
CA LEU A 104 3.45 -7.85 29.73
C LEU A 104 2.81 -6.96 30.80
N THR A 105 1.49 -6.76 30.72
CA THR A 105 0.74 -5.89 31.64
C THR A 105 0.67 -6.50 33.04
N LEU A 106 0.50 -7.82 33.14
CA LEU A 106 0.45 -8.54 34.42
C LEU A 106 1.84 -8.66 35.09
N SER A 107 2.90 -8.75 34.29
CA SER A 107 4.26 -9.01 34.77
C SER A 107 5.02 -7.75 35.15
N ILE A 108 4.82 -6.64 34.43
CA ILE A 108 5.62 -5.43 34.60
C ILE A 108 4.77 -4.30 35.20
N LYS A 109 4.86 -4.11 36.52
CA LYS A 109 4.11 -3.07 37.25
C LYS A 109 4.77 -1.69 37.24
N ASN A 110 6.08 -1.63 37.03
CA ASN A 110 6.90 -0.41 37.20
C ASN A 110 7.16 0.36 35.90
N VAL A 111 6.58 -0.07 34.78
CA VAL A 111 6.72 0.56 33.47
C VAL A 111 5.35 1.04 33.00
N SER A 112 5.29 2.23 32.40
CA SER A 112 4.02 2.75 31.90
C SER A 112 3.44 1.85 30.81
N ALA A 113 2.12 1.61 30.86
CA ALA A 113 1.42 0.79 29.87
C ALA A 113 1.66 1.28 28.42
N HIS A 114 1.73 2.59 28.20
CA HIS A 114 2.04 3.16 26.89
C HIS A 114 3.46 2.78 26.39
N LYS A 115 4.44 2.71 27.29
CA LYS A 115 5.79 2.26 26.92
C LYS A 115 5.80 0.76 26.58
N LEU A 116 5.10 -0.07 27.35
CA LEU A 116 4.95 -1.50 27.06
C LEU A 116 4.24 -1.74 25.72
N GLN A 117 3.16 -1.02 25.43
CA GLN A 117 2.48 -1.10 24.14
C GLN A 117 3.39 -0.70 22.95
N ARG A 118 4.24 0.31 23.12
CA ARG A 118 5.22 0.69 22.08
C ARG A 118 6.25 -0.41 21.85
N ILE A 119 6.78 -0.99 22.92
CA ILE A 119 7.75 -2.09 22.86
C ILE A 119 7.12 -3.29 22.13
N LEU A 120 5.90 -3.68 22.54
CA LEU A 120 5.16 -4.78 21.92
C LEU A 120 4.92 -4.54 20.43
N ARG A 121 4.51 -3.32 20.03
CA ARG A 121 4.32 -2.98 18.62
C ARG A 121 5.61 -3.07 17.81
N ILE A 122 6.74 -2.63 18.36
CA ILE A 122 8.05 -2.72 17.70
C ILE A 122 8.43 -4.19 17.53
N ALA A 123 8.39 -4.97 18.61
CA ALA A 123 8.68 -6.40 18.58
C ALA A 123 7.80 -7.16 17.58
N TYR A 124 6.51 -6.86 17.55
CA TYR A 124 5.57 -7.47 16.62
C TYR A 124 5.87 -7.10 15.15
N ARG A 125 6.24 -5.85 14.88
CA ARG A 125 6.68 -5.43 13.54
C ARG A 125 7.97 -6.13 13.11
N GLU A 126 8.95 -6.21 14.00
CA GLU A 126 10.19 -6.95 13.72
C GLU A 126 9.91 -8.43 13.43
N PHE A 127 9.06 -9.05 14.24
CA PHE A 127 8.64 -10.44 14.04
C PHE A 127 7.97 -10.65 12.67
N GLN A 128 7.04 -9.78 12.28
CA GLN A 128 6.42 -9.80 10.95
C GLN A 128 7.46 -9.71 9.82
N GLU A 129 8.44 -8.81 9.92
CA GLU A 129 9.52 -8.69 8.92
C GLU A 129 10.41 -9.94 8.87
N ILE A 130 10.69 -10.58 10.01
CA ILE A 130 11.44 -11.84 10.07
C ILE A 130 10.68 -12.95 9.33
N LEU A 131 9.37 -13.07 9.53
CA LEU A 131 8.56 -14.06 8.83
C LEU A 131 8.55 -13.81 7.31
N LEU A 132 8.35 -12.57 6.88
CA LEU A 132 8.38 -12.19 5.47
C LEU A 132 9.76 -12.43 4.84
N ASP A 133 10.85 -12.13 5.55
CA ASP A 133 12.22 -12.39 5.08
C ASP A 133 12.50 -13.90 4.93
N ARG A 134 12.01 -14.73 5.85
CA ARG A 134 12.10 -16.18 5.74
C ARG A 134 11.35 -16.68 4.49
N ILE A 135 10.10 -16.27 4.30
CA ILE A 135 9.32 -16.63 3.10
C ILE A 135 10.06 -16.18 1.83
N SER A 136 10.55 -14.95 1.79
CA SER A 136 11.36 -14.40 0.69
C SER A 136 12.56 -15.28 0.34
N LYS A 137 13.30 -15.76 1.35
CA LYS A 137 14.44 -16.67 1.15
C LYS A 137 14.02 -18.00 0.52
N HIS A 138 12.91 -18.60 0.97
CA HIS A 138 12.40 -19.85 0.39
C HIS A 138 11.92 -19.69 -1.06
N LEU A 139 11.39 -18.51 -1.41
CA LEU A 139 10.83 -18.23 -2.73
C LEU A 139 11.83 -17.61 -3.73
N LYS A 140 13.10 -17.44 -3.34
CA LYS A 140 14.12 -16.74 -4.14
C LYS A 140 14.37 -17.35 -5.54
N GLU A 141 14.09 -18.64 -5.71
CA GLU A 141 14.28 -19.37 -6.97
C GLU A 141 13.17 -19.09 -7.99
N LEU A 142 12.05 -18.49 -7.57
CA LEU A 142 10.96 -18.16 -8.46
C LEU A 142 11.36 -17.13 -9.53
N PRO A 143 10.71 -17.15 -10.71
CA PRO A 143 10.80 -16.06 -11.67
C PRO A 143 10.42 -14.75 -11.02
N ILE A 144 11.09 -13.66 -11.42
CA ILE A 144 10.93 -12.35 -10.79
C ILE A 144 9.47 -11.86 -10.81
N GLU A 145 8.71 -12.21 -11.85
CA GLU A 145 7.30 -11.85 -11.99
C GLU A 145 6.42 -12.51 -10.93
N GLU A 146 6.56 -13.83 -10.77
CA GLU A 146 5.82 -14.61 -9.76
C GLU A 146 6.30 -14.30 -8.36
N TYR A 147 7.61 -14.15 -8.16
CA TYR A 147 8.19 -13.74 -6.89
C TYR A 147 7.56 -12.43 -6.38
N LYS A 148 7.45 -11.40 -7.23
CA LYS A 148 6.84 -10.12 -6.84
C LYS A 148 5.35 -10.25 -6.55
N VAL A 149 4.62 -11.04 -7.32
CA VAL A 149 3.18 -11.27 -7.08
C VAL A 149 2.96 -12.00 -5.76
N MET A 150 3.73 -13.06 -5.50
CA MET A 150 3.63 -13.85 -4.27
C MET A 150 4.07 -13.04 -3.04
N MET A 151 5.17 -12.31 -3.11
CA MET A 151 5.60 -11.46 -1.99
C MET A 151 4.59 -10.35 -1.69
N ASN A 152 3.99 -9.71 -2.70
CA ASN A 152 2.92 -8.74 -2.48
C ASN A 152 1.68 -9.37 -1.81
N HIS A 153 1.37 -10.63 -2.13
CA HIS A 153 0.31 -11.35 -1.42
C HIS A 153 0.64 -11.49 0.06
N TYR A 154 1.84 -11.98 0.41
CA TYR A 154 2.27 -12.12 1.80
C TYR A 154 2.37 -10.78 2.55
N GLU A 155 2.79 -9.71 1.88
CA GLU A 155 2.78 -8.37 2.46
C GLU A 155 1.37 -7.88 2.81
N LYS A 156 0.35 -8.21 1.99
CA LYS A 156 -1.06 -7.87 2.28
C LYS A 156 -1.62 -8.62 3.48
N ILE A 157 -1.19 -9.87 3.68
CA ILE A 157 -1.60 -10.71 4.82
C ILE A 157 -0.61 -10.65 6.00
N ARG A 158 0.25 -9.62 6.06
CA ARG A 158 1.30 -9.45 7.08
C ARG A 158 0.83 -9.61 8.53
N ASN A 159 -0.40 -9.19 8.82
CA ASN A 159 -0.95 -9.24 10.18
C ASN A 159 -1.40 -10.65 10.59
N ASP A 160 -1.54 -11.57 9.63
CA ASP A 160 -1.89 -12.96 9.88
C ASP A 160 -0.60 -13.79 10.07
N THR A 161 0.04 -13.61 11.23
CA THR A 161 1.34 -14.22 11.54
C THR A 161 1.26 -15.75 11.60
N HIS A 162 0.14 -16.30 12.05
CA HIS A 162 -0.10 -17.75 12.06
C HIS A 162 -0.07 -18.33 10.65
N ARG A 163 -0.75 -17.68 9.69
CA ARG A 163 -0.70 -18.11 8.29
C ARG A 163 0.70 -18.00 7.68
N LEU A 164 1.46 -16.95 8.02
CA LEU A 164 2.84 -16.80 7.58
C LEU A 164 3.74 -17.91 8.16
N GLN A 165 3.60 -18.25 9.45
CA GLN A 165 4.33 -19.35 10.08
C GLN A 165 3.99 -20.70 9.43
N ASN A 166 2.71 -20.98 9.18
CA ASN A 166 2.28 -22.20 8.49
C ASN A 166 2.88 -22.29 7.08
N THR A 167 2.90 -21.17 6.34
CA THR A 167 3.57 -21.11 5.03
C THR A 167 5.07 -21.43 5.14
N ILE A 168 5.76 -20.91 6.15
CA ILE A 168 7.19 -21.21 6.36
C ILE A 168 7.39 -22.70 6.66
N GLN A 169 6.52 -23.31 7.48
CA GLN A 169 6.57 -24.74 7.76
C GLN A 169 6.36 -25.57 6.48
N GLU A 170 5.38 -25.20 5.64
CA GLU A 170 5.16 -25.87 4.36
C GLU A 170 6.32 -25.72 3.38
N LEU A 171 6.95 -24.54 3.34
CA LEU A 171 8.12 -24.26 2.51
C LEU A 171 9.42 -24.89 3.03
N SER A 172 9.41 -25.41 4.26
CA SER A 172 10.53 -26.14 4.86
C SER A 172 10.52 -27.62 4.48
N ASP A 173 9.39 -28.17 4.04
CA ASP A 173 9.29 -29.51 3.45
C ASP A 173 9.71 -29.45 1.98
N GLU A 174 10.81 -30.11 1.62
CA GLU A 174 11.37 -30.11 0.26
C GLU A 174 10.36 -30.59 -0.80
N THR A 175 9.48 -31.53 -0.47
CA THR A 175 8.48 -32.05 -1.42
C THR A 175 7.42 -31.00 -1.73
N LYS A 176 6.89 -30.36 -0.67
CA LYS A 176 5.90 -29.27 -0.82
C LYS A 176 6.53 -28.05 -1.44
N LYS A 177 7.76 -27.69 -1.05
CA LYS A 177 8.52 -26.58 -1.61
C LYS A 177 8.67 -26.73 -3.13
N GLN A 178 9.09 -27.89 -3.63
CA GLN A 178 9.19 -28.15 -5.07
C GLN A 178 7.83 -27.94 -5.78
N GLN A 179 6.74 -28.48 -5.24
CA GLN A 179 5.39 -28.29 -5.81
C GLN A 179 4.99 -26.81 -5.84
N ILE A 180 5.29 -26.07 -4.78
CA ILE A 180 5.01 -24.63 -4.64
C ILE A 180 5.88 -23.80 -5.61
N LEU A 181 7.08 -24.27 -5.97
CA LEU A 181 7.96 -23.60 -6.93
C LEU A 181 7.58 -23.93 -8.38
N ASP A 182 7.23 -25.18 -8.68
CA ASP A 182 6.90 -25.64 -10.02
C ASP A 182 5.61 -25.00 -10.57
N MET A 183 4.60 -24.85 -9.71
CA MET A 183 3.30 -24.34 -10.13
C MET A 183 3.35 -22.89 -10.65
N PRO A 184 4.03 -21.93 -9.98
CA PRO A 184 4.27 -20.59 -10.52
C PRO A 184 5.08 -20.59 -11.82
N HIS A 185 6.11 -21.44 -11.95
CA HIS A 185 6.86 -21.56 -13.21
C HIS A 185 5.93 -21.97 -14.37
N PHE A 186 5.06 -22.94 -14.12
CA PHE A 186 4.08 -23.40 -15.10
C PHE A 186 3.03 -22.33 -15.41
N LYS A 187 2.50 -21.65 -14.39
CA LYS A 187 1.57 -20.53 -14.54
C LYS A 187 2.17 -19.43 -15.40
N LEU A 188 3.39 -18.97 -15.10
CA LEU A 188 4.07 -17.94 -15.89
C LEU A 188 4.25 -18.38 -17.34
N ARG A 189 4.63 -19.65 -17.56
CA ARG A 189 4.74 -20.20 -18.91
C ARG A 189 3.41 -20.18 -19.65
N ILE A 190 2.29 -20.49 -18.99
CA ILE A 190 0.96 -20.43 -19.61
C ILE A 190 0.60 -18.99 -19.95
N VAL A 191 0.67 -18.09 -18.96
CA VAL A 191 0.22 -16.70 -19.12
C VAL A 191 1.05 -15.98 -20.18
N LYS A 192 2.36 -16.22 -20.22
CA LYS A 192 3.25 -15.58 -21.19
C LYS A 192 3.08 -16.07 -22.62
N ASN A 193 2.83 -17.38 -22.82
CA ASN A 193 2.85 -17.97 -24.16
C ASN A 193 1.46 -18.20 -24.77
N PHE A 194 0.41 -18.29 -23.95
CA PHE A 194 -0.92 -18.71 -24.41
C PHE A 194 -2.04 -17.72 -24.08
N MET A 195 -1.80 -16.73 -23.22
CA MET A 195 -2.82 -15.72 -22.88
C MET A 195 -2.61 -14.43 -23.67
N SER A 196 -3.67 -13.62 -23.77
CA SER A 196 -3.59 -12.30 -24.39
C SER A 196 -2.69 -11.37 -23.57
N LYS A 197 -2.11 -10.36 -24.23
CA LYS A 197 -1.28 -9.33 -23.58
C LYS A 197 -2.01 -8.66 -22.42
N ASN A 198 -3.31 -8.42 -22.53
CA ASN A 198 -4.12 -7.81 -21.47
C ASN A 198 -4.12 -8.67 -20.20
N ILE A 199 -4.36 -9.98 -20.34
CA ILE A 199 -4.34 -10.91 -19.20
C ILE A 199 -2.95 -10.97 -18.57
N PHE A 200 -1.88 -10.99 -19.37
CA PHE A 200 -0.51 -10.95 -18.86
C PHE A 200 -0.24 -9.66 -18.08
N ASN A 201 -0.62 -8.51 -18.65
CA ASN A 201 -0.43 -7.19 -18.02
C ASN A 201 -1.18 -7.07 -16.70
N ASP A 202 -2.41 -7.57 -16.62
CA ASP A 202 -3.21 -7.53 -15.40
C ASP A 202 -2.68 -8.50 -14.33
N THR A 203 -2.32 -9.72 -14.74
CA THR A 203 -1.82 -10.77 -13.83
C THR A 203 -0.49 -10.36 -13.17
N TYR A 204 0.41 -9.74 -13.94
CA TYR A 204 1.73 -9.32 -13.46
C TYR A 204 1.83 -7.80 -13.30
N LYS A 205 0.70 -7.12 -13.11
CA LYS A 205 0.63 -5.66 -12.98
C LYS A 205 1.60 -5.13 -11.94
N GLU A 206 1.69 -5.80 -10.79
CA GLU A 206 2.57 -5.36 -9.70
C GLU A 206 4.05 -5.47 -10.05
N TYR A 207 4.43 -6.49 -10.82
CA TYR A 207 5.79 -6.58 -11.34
C TYR A 207 6.02 -5.51 -12.42
N LEU A 208 5.16 -5.47 -13.44
CA LEU A 208 5.30 -4.59 -14.61
C LEU A 208 5.28 -3.11 -14.23
N ASN A 209 4.47 -2.72 -13.24
CA ASN A 209 4.40 -1.35 -12.74
C ASN A 209 5.70 -0.87 -12.09
N ASN A 210 6.58 -1.79 -11.69
CA ASN A 210 7.81 -1.49 -10.96
C ASN A 210 9.07 -1.83 -11.76
N THR A 211 8.97 -2.16 -13.05
CA THR A 211 10.16 -2.39 -13.87
C THR A 211 10.91 -1.08 -14.11
N PRO A 212 12.26 -1.10 -14.15
CA PRO A 212 13.05 0.10 -14.38
C PRO A 212 12.66 0.85 -15.65
N GLU A 213 12.36 0.11 -16.71
CA GLU A 213 11.99 0.67 -18.02
C GLU A 213 10.67 1.45 -17.93
N LYS A 214 9.67 0.89 -17.25
CA LYS A 214 8.38 1.57 -17.09
C LYS A 214 8.49 2.76 -16.14
N LEU A 215 9.28 2.65 -15.07
CA LEU A 215 9.51 3.76 -14.15
C LEU A 215 10.25 4.93 -14.83
N GLN A 216 11.18 4.63 -15.73
CA GLN A 216 11.84 5.63 -16.56
C GLN A 216 10.84 6.30 -17.50
N LEU A 217 10.00 5.52 -18.20
CA LEU A 217 8.98 6.07 -19.08
C LEU A 217 7.98 6.97 -18.34
N VAL A 218 7.57 6.58 -17.13
CA VAL A 218 6.74 7.42 -16.26
C VAL A 218 7.45 8.73 -15.91
N ALA A 219 8.75 8.69 -15.59
CA ALA A 219 9.53 9.89 -15.29
C ALA A 219 9.66 10.81 -16.51
N GLU A 220 9.87 10.26 -17.71
CA GLU A 220 9.91 11.00 -18.97
C GLU A 220 8.57 11.71 -19.23
N VAL A 221 7.44 11.00 -19.16
CA VAL A 221 6.10 11.58 -19.36
C VAL A 221 5.78 12.66 -18.30
N LEU A 222 6.17 12.43 -17.04
CA LEU A 222 6.03 13.43 -15.98
C LEU A 222 6.82 14.71 -16.30
N SER A 223 8.04 14.58 -16.80
CA SER A 223 8.89 15.72 -17.14
C SER A 223 8.36 16.54 -18.33
N LEU A 224 7.57 15.92 -19.21
CA LEU A 224 7.01 16.57 -20.39
C LEU A 224 5.74 17.39 -20.10
N THR A 225 4.92 16.99 -19.12
CA THR A 225 3.60 17.64 -18.88
C THR A 225 3.43 18.21 -17.48
N GLY A 226 3.97 17.56 -16.45
CA GLY A 226 3.66 17.86 -15.04
C GLY A 226 2.18 17.74 -14.64
N MET A 227 1.27 17.37 -15.55
CA MET A 227 -0.18 17.40 -15.31
C MET A 227 -0.71 16.11 -14.67
N TYR A 228 -0.03 14.99 -14.91
CA TYR A 228 -0.45 13.68 -14.39
C TYR A 228 0.26 13.34 -13.09
N SER A 229 -0.43 12.63 -12.19
CA SER A 229 0.22 12.08 -11.00
C SER A 229 1.08 10.85 -11.34
N LYS A 230 2.19 10.67 -10.62
CA LYS A 230 3.07 9.50 -10.78
C LYS A 230 2.32 8.17 -10.64
N ASN A 231 1.39 8.10 -9.68
CA ASN A 231 0.61 6.88 -9.41
C ASN A 231 -0.37 6.56 -10.54
N TYR A 232 -0.95 7.59 -11.18
CA TYR A 232 -1.81 7.39 -12.34
C TYR A 232 -1.02 6.80 -13.50
N LEU A 233 0.10 7.45 -13.88
CA LEU A 233 0.94 7.00 -14.99
C LEU A 233 1.50 5.60 -14.77
N LYS A 234 1.94 5.28 -13.55
CA LYS A 234 2.46 3.94 -13.22
C LYS A 234 1.45 2.82 -13.48
N ASN A 235 0.15 3.11 -13.35
CA ASN A 235 -0.91 2.12 -13.53
C ASN A 235 -1.37 1.94 -14.97
N LEU A 236 -0.99 2.83 -15.89
CA LEU A 236 -1.29 2.68 -17.30
C LEU A 236 -0.46 1.55 -17.91
N PRO A 237 -0.98 0.81 -18.90
CA PRO A 237 -0.19 -0.10 -19.72
C PRO A 237 1.01 0.61 -20.34
N THR A 238 2.13 -0.11 -20.52
CA THR A 238 3.36 0.47 -21.09
C THR A 238 3.13 1.02 -22.49
N GLU A 239 2.35 0.31 -23.32
CA GLU A 239 2.02 0.74 -24.69
C GLU A 239 1.29 2.10 -24.69
N GLU A 240 0.33 2.30 -23.77
CA GLU A 240 -0.37 3.59 -23.64
C GLU A 240 0.54 4.73 -23.16
N LEU A 241 1.53 4.43 -22.31
CA LEU A 241 2.51 5.41 -21.87
C LEU A 241 3.48 5.82 -22.99
N GLU A 242 3.87 4.87 -23.85
CA GLU A 242 4.71 5.15 -25.03
C GLU A 242 3.98 6.04 -26.01
N ASP A 243 2.72 5.71 -26.34
CA ASP A 243 1.85 6.53 -27.19
C ASP A 243 1.67 7.94 -26.63
N MET A 244 1.50 8.06 -25.30
CA MET A 244 1.39 9.34 -24.63
C MET A 244 2.69 10.15 -24.73
N ARG A 245 3.84 9.53 -24.46
CA ARG A 245 5.15 10.18 -24.59
C ARG A 245 5.35 10.71 -26.01
N ASP A 246 5.07 9.91 -27.01
CA ASP A 246 5.34 10.26 -28.40
C ASP A 246 4.46 11.42 -28.87
N LYS A 247 3.16 11.43 -28.49
CA LYS A 247 2.26 12.57 -28.71
C LYS A 247 2.78 13.84 -28.03
N LEU A 248 3.22 13.75 -26.77
CA LEU A 248 3.72 14.92 -26.05
C LEU A 248 5.01 15.48 -26.66
N ILE A 249 5.89 14.61 -27.17
CA ILE A 249 7.10 15.05 -27.88
C ILE A 249 6.73 15.71 -29.20
N GLU A 250 5.74 15.18 -29.93
CA GLU A 250 5.26 15.76 -31.17
C GLU A 250 4.62 17.13 -30.94
N ASP A 251 3.74 17.25 -29.94
CA ASP A 251 3.11 18.51 -29.53
C ASP A 251 4.16 19.55 -29.15
N LYS A 252 5.15 19.16 -28.33
CA LYS A 252 6.25 20.06 -27.93
C LYS A 252 7.09 20.51 -29.13
N LYS A 253 7.41 19.62 -30.06
CA LYS A 253 8.13 19.97 -31.30
C LYS A 253 7.31 20.92 -32.16
N GLN A 254 6.00 20.72 -32.23
CA GLN A 254 5.11 21.58 -32.99
C GLN A 254 5.01 22.96 -32.34
N ASP A 255 4.87 23.04 -31.02
CA ASP A 255 4.87 24.30 -30.27
C ASP A 255 6.21 25.05 -30.39
N GLU A 256 7.35 24.35 -30.35
CA GLU A 256 8.67 24.97 -30.59
C GLU A 256 8.80 25.54 -32.00
N ARG A 257 8.26 24.85 -33.02
CA ARG A 257 8.22 25.36 -34.40
C ARG A 257 7.29 26.57 -34.51
N ASP A 258 6.09 26.48 -33.93
CA ASP A 258 5.10 27.56 -33.93
C ASP A 258 5.67 28.79 -33.21
N GLN A 259 6.38 28.62 -32.09
CA GLN A 259 7.01 29.71 -31.36
C GLN A 259 8.16 30.37 -32.15
N LYS A 260 8.98 29.60 -32.86
CA LYS A 260 10.03 30.13 -33.74
C LYS A 260 9.45 30.95 -34.88
N ILE A 261 8.44 30.41 -35.54
CA ILE A 261 7.69 31.09 -36.61
C ILE A 261 7.09 32.39 -36.07
N PHE A 262 6.40 32.32 -34.93
CA PHE A 262 5.82 33.49 -34.27
C PHE A 262 6.88 34.55 -33.95
N THR A 263 8.03 34.16 -33.38
CA THR A 263 9.12 35.08 -33.04
C THR A 263 9.71 35.75 -34.29
N GLN A 264 9.89 34.99 -35.38
CA GLN A 264 10.39 35.52 -36.64
C GLN A 264 9.44 36.57 -37.24
N TYR A 265 8.14 36.25 -37.31
CA TYR A 265 7.17 37.18 -37.88
C TYR A 265 6.89 38.39 -37.00
N THR A 266 6.95 38.24 -35.67
CA THR A 266 6.84 39.39 -34.75
C THR A 266 8.05 40.32 -34.85
N GLN A 267 9.27 39.80 -35.08
CA GLN A 267 10.45 40.62 -35.38
C GLN A 267 10.29 41.39 -36.69
N MET A 268 9.86 40.73 -37.77
CA MET A 268 9.61 41.41 -39.06
C MET A 268 8.50 42.46 -38.96
N LEU A 269 7.46 42.20 -38.14
CA LEU A 269 6.41 43.17 -37.87
C LEU A 269 6.93 44.37 -37.07
N ASP A 270 7.74 44.15 -36.03
CA ASP A 270 8.33 45.25 -35.26
C ASP A 270 9.26 46.08 -36.16
N GLU A 271 10.12 45.46 -36.97
CA GLU A 271 10.99 46.17 -37.92
C GLU A 271 10.21 47.01 -38.92
N SER A 272 9.14 46.46 -39.50
CA SER A 272 8.29 47.18 -40.46
C SER A 272 7.39 48.26 -39.82
N ILE A 273 7.04 48.14 -38.53
CA ILE A 273 6.29 49.17 -37.80
C ILE A 273 7.15 50.42 -37.56
N TYR A 274 8.45 50.24 -37.31
CA TYR A 274 9.41 51.35 -37.10
C TYR A 274 10.20 51.72 -38.36
N GLY A 275 9.95 51.03 -39.47
CA GLY A 275 10.53 51.29 -40.79
C GLY A 275 10.10 52.62 -41.38
N GLN A 276 10.87 53.12 -42.35
CA GLN A 276 10.57 54.38 -43.05
C GLN A 276 9.56 54.19 -44.20
N ASP A 277 9.26 52.96 -44.58
CA ASP A 277 8.36 52.61 -45.70
C ASP A 277 7.01 52.08 -45.19
N GLU A 278 5.92 52.80 -45.50
CA GLU A 278 4.55 52.45 -45.12
C GLU A 278 4.01 51.20 -45.84
N GLN A 279 4.64 50.79 -46.94
CA GLN A 279 4.31 49.61 -47.73
C GLN A 279 4.84 48.33 -47.08
N GLU A 280 6.00 48.42 -46.42
CA GLU A 280 6.76 47.28 -45.87
C GLU A 280 5.94 46.49 -44.84
N PHE A 281 5.18 47.19 -43.98
CA PHE A 281 4.25 46.55 -43.05
C PHE A 281 3.16 45.74 -43.75
N SER A 282 2.65 46.24 -44.88
CA SER A 282 1.57 45.57 -45.62
C SER A 282 2.09 44.30 -46.31
N ASP A 283 3.32 44.33 -46.83
CA ASP A 283 3.97 43.17 -47.45
C ASP A 283 4.26 42.06 -46.42
N VAL A 284 4.74 42.43 -45.22
CA VAL A 284 4.91 41.49 -44.11
C VAL A 284 3.56 40.87 -43.71
N CYS A 285 2.50 41.67 -43.64
CA CYS A 285 1.15 41.17 -43.35
C CYS A 285 0.64 40.18 -44.41
N VAL A 286 0.86 40.45 -45.69
CA VAL A 286 0.47 39.55 -46.79
C VAL A 286 1.25 38.24 -46.74
N ASN A 287 2.56 38.30 -46.46
CA ASN A 287 3.40 37.12 -46.28
C ASN A 287 2.92 36.26 -45.11
N ILE A 288 2.52 36.88 -43.99
CA ILE A 288 1.95 36.19 -42.83
C ILE A 288 0.64 35.49 -43.20
N ILE A 289 -0.27 36.20 -43.87
CA ILE A 289 -1.60 35.68 -44.23
C ILE A 289 -1.51 34.50 -45.21
N THR A 290 -0.52 34.51 -46.10
CA THR A 290 -0.31 33.47 -47.11
C THR A 290 0.45 32.26 -46.58
N SER A 291 1.36 32.46 -45.62
CA SER A 291 2.31 31.42 -45.19
C SER A 291 1.94 30.74 -43.87
N LEU A 292 1.08 31.35 -43.04
CA LEU A 292 0.75 30.85 -41.71
C LEU A 292 -0.61 30.14 -41.65
N ASN A 293 -0.73 29.20 -40.71
CA ASN A 293 -2.00 28.54 -40.41
C ASN A 293 -2.91 29.44 -39.53
N GLN A 294 -4.19 29.06 -39.40
CA GLN A 294 -5.18 29.88 -38.70
C GLN A 294 -4.86 30.11 -37.21
N LYS A 295 -4.24 29.15 -36.53
CA LYS A 295 -3.80 29.29 -35.11
C LYS A 295 -2.70 30.35 -34.99
N GLN A 296 -1.69 30.27 -35.86
CA GLN A 296 -0.56 31.21 -35.92
C GLN A 296 -1.01 32.63 -36.30
N ILE A 297 -1.93 32.78 -37.26
CA ILE A 297 -2.53 34.08 -37.62
C ILE A 297 -3.24 34.70 -36.40
N LEU A 298 -3.92 33.89 -35.59
CA LEU A 298 -4.63 34.36 -34.40
C LEU A 298 -3.65 34.87 -33.34
N MET A 299 -2.54 34.15 -33.10
CA MET A 299 -1.46 34.62 -32.21
C MET A 299 -0.86 35.96 -32.67
N ILE A 300 -0.62 36.12 -33.98
CA ILE A 300 -0.11 37.39 -34.54
C ILE A 300 -1.14 38.52 -34.39
N SER A 301 -2.42 38.24 -34.58
CA SER A 301 -3.49 39.23 -34.37
C SER A 301 -3.55 39.69 -32.90
N GLU A 302 -3.44 38.76 -31.95
CA GLU A 302 -3.37 39.08 -30.52
C GLU A 302 -2.13 39.92 -30.18
N TYR A 303 -0.97 39.58 -30.75
CA TYR A 303 0.25 40.36 -30.61
C TYR A 303 0.10 41.80 -31.11
N LEU A 304 -0.44 41.97 -32.32
CA LEU A 304 -0.67 43.30 -32.91
C LEU A 304 -1.69 44.10 -32.11
N ASN A 305 -2.75 43.46 -31.61
CA ASN A 305 -3.74 44.09 -30.76
C ASN A 305 -3.13 44.60 -29.45
N ALA A 306 -2.21 43.83 -28.85
CA ALA A 306 -1.50 44.23 -27.64
C ALA A 306 -0.53 45.42 -27.88
N LYS A 307 0.04 45.52 -29.09
CA LYS A 307 0.93 46.65 -29.48
C LYS A 307 0.14 47.92 -29.79
N ASN A 308 -0.79 47.88 -30.75
CA ASN A 308 -1.64 49.02 -31.10
C ASN A 308 -2.89 48.56 -31.89
N PRO A 309 -4.10 48.97 -31.49
CA PRO A 309 -5.34 48.66 -32.21
C PRO A 309 -5.35 49.07 -33.70
N VAL A 310 -4.59 50.08 -34.09
CA VAL A 310 -4.51 50.53 -35.49
C VAL A 310 -3.87 49.46 -36.38
N TYR A 311 -2.79 48.82 -35.93
CA TYR A 311 -2.09 47.78 -36.70
C TYR A 311 -2.93 46.52 -36.83
N VAL A 312 -3.65 46.12 -35.77
CA VAL A 312 -4.54 44.95 -35.86
C VAL A 312 -5.71 45.19 -36.81
N ASN A 313 -6.26 46.41 -36.85
CA ASN A 313 -7.33 46.76 -37.79
C ASN A 313 -6.85 46.72 -39.24
N ARG A 314 -5.63 47.21 -39.51
CA ARG A 314 -5.01 47.14 -40.84
C ARG A 314 -4.75 45.68 -41.25
N PHE A 315 -4.19 44.87 -40.35
CA PHE A 315 -3.97 43.43 -40.57
C PHE A 315 -5.28 42.66 -40.83
N ASN A 316 -6.32 42.88 -40.01
CA ASN A 316 -7.62 42.23 -40.17
C ASN A 316 -8.32 42.63 -41.48
N THR A 317 -8.10 43.86 -41.96
CA THR A 317 -8.61 44.31 -43.26
C THR A 317 -7.96 43.54 -44.40
N LEU A 318 -6.63 43.43 -44.41
CA LEU A 318 -5.87 42.64 -45.38
C LEU A 318 -6.27 41.15 -45.34
N LEU A 319 -6.44 40.58 -44.15
CA LEU A 319 -6.88 39.20 -43.97
C LEU A 319 -8.30 38.97 -44.53
N ARG A 320 -9.20 39.93 -44.33
CA ARG A 320 -10.58 39.86 -44.86
C ARG A 320 -10.59 39.94 -46.39
N ASP A 321 -9.78 40.82 -46.95
CA ASP A 321 -9.72 41.02 -48.40
C ASP A 321 -9.10 39.81 -49.10
N PHE A 322 -8.06 39.20 -48.50
CA PHE A 322 -7.50 37.92 -48.96
C PHE A 322 -8.51 36.76 -48.89
N LYS A 323 -9.30 36.67 -47.80
CA LYS A 323 -10.37 35.67 -47.69
C LYS A 323 -11.49 35.85 -48.71
N LYS A 324 -11.74 37.08 -49.18
CA LYS A 324 -12.70 37.37 -50.25
C LYS A 324 -12.14 37.01 -51.63
N SER A 325 -10.85 37.25 -51.87
CA SER A 325 -10.21 36.90 -53.15
C SER A 325 -10.04 35.39 -53.36
N LEU A 326 -10.02 34.58 -52.29
CA LEU A 326 -10.00 33.11 -52.37
C LEU A 326 -11.36 32.46 -52.65
N LYS A 327 -12.47 33.22 -52.54
CA LYS A 327 -13.85 32.72 -52.77
C LYS A 327 -14.35 32.96 -54.20
N HIS A 328 -13.54 33.63 -55.02
CA HIS A 328 -13.72 33.83 -56.45
C HIS A 328 -12.62 33.09 -57.18
#